data_AF-A0A2S6PQP5-F1
#
_entry.id   AF-A0A2S6PQP5-F1
#
_cell.length_a   1.000
_cell.length_b   1.000
_cell.length_c   1.000
_cell.angle_alpha   90.00
_cell.angle_beta   90.00
_cell.angle_gamma   90.00
#
_symmetry.space_group_name_H-M   'P 1'
#
loop_
_entity.id
_entity.type
_entity.pdbx_description
1 polymer ?
#
loop_
_entity_poly.entity_id
_entity_poly.type
_entity_poly.pdbx_seq_one_letter_code
_entity_poly.pdbx_strand_id
1 'polypeptide(L)'
;MNPRRAADDTLEDRLFRQARPRFEAAGIVVRGVSTRPAQARADVARAEELPFLLLSDARLRITAPCGSRPSGRARTSVSSASS
;
A
#
# COMPACT_ATOMS: atom_id res chain seq x y z
N MET A 1 17.53 7.86 -3.67
CA MET A 1 16.45 6.86 -3.55
C MET A 1 16.97 5.53 -4.08
N ASN A 2 16.82 4.41 -3.36
CA ASN A 2 17.35 3.11 -3.81
C ASN A 2 16.38 2.48 -4.85
N PRO A 3 16.79 2.26 -6.10
CA PRO A 3 15.90 1.85 -7.19
C PRO A 3 15.30 0.44 -7.00
N ARG A 4 16.02 -0.48 -6.35
CA ARG A 4 15.50 -1.83 -6.04
C ARG A 4 14.24 -1.78 -5.17
N ARG A 5 14.24 -0.95 -4.13
CA ARG A 5 13.08 -0.79 -3.24
C ARG A 5 11.85 -0.23 -3.96
N ALA A 6 12.03 0.62 -4.97
CA ALA A 6 10.92 1.13 -5.76
C ALA A 6 10.30 0.04 -6.65
N ALA A 7 11.12 -0.89 -7.17
CA ALA A 7 10.64 -2.01 -7.97
C ALA A 7 9.93 -3.08 -7.12
N ASP A 8 10.40 -3.33 -5.89
CA ASP A 8 9.77 -4.30 -4.99
C ASP A 8 8.38 -3.81 -4.49
N ASP A 9 8.28 -2.51 -4.14
CA ASP A 9 7.00 -1.90 -3.73
C ASP A 9 5.95 -1.96 -4.86
N THR A 10 6.35 -1.75 -6.11
CA THR A 10 5.43 -1.83 -7.26
C THR A 10 5.04 -3.26 -7.61
N LEU A 11 5.92 -4.25 -7.37
CA LEU A 11 5.58 -5.66 -7.52
C LEU A 11 4.46 -6.08 -6.56
N GLU A 12 4.56 -5.71 -5.28
CA GLU A 12 3.51 -6.01 -4.29
C GLU A 12 2.18 -5.37 -4.71
N ASP A 13 2.18 -4.09 -5.11
CA ASP A 13 0.99 -3.37 -5.58
C ASP A 13 0.31 -4.07 -6.78
N ARG A 14 1.10 -4.59 -7.74
CA ARG A 14 0.58 -5.36 -8.90
C ARG A 14 -0.07 -6.68 -8.48
N LEU A 15 0.51 -7.40 -7.52
CA LEU A 15 -0.05 -8.67 -7.03
C LEU A 15 -1.40 -8.45 -6.34
N PHE A 16 -1.54 -7.39 -5.54
CA PHE A 16 -2.82 -7.01 -4.94
C PHE A 16 -3.85 -6.60 -5.99
N ARG A 17 -3.43 -5.90 -7.05
CA ARG A 17 -4.32 -5.57 -8.18
C ARG A 17 -4.83 -6.84 -8.87
N GLN A 18 -3.95 -7.80 -9.16
CA GLN A 18 -4.34 -9.07 -9.79
C GLN A 18 -5.28 -9.90 -8.90
N ALA A 19 -5.06 -9.89 -7.59
CA ALA A 19 -5.90 -10.63 -6.64
C ALA A 19 -7.23 -9.93 -6.28
N ARG A 20 -7.47 -8.69 -6.75
CA ARG A 20 -8.64 -7.88 -6.39
C ARG A 20 -9.99 -8.62 -6.46
N PRO A 21 -10.33 -9.38 -7.52
CA PRO A 21 -11.63 -10.06 -7.58
C PRO A 21 -11.85 -11.02 -6.41
N ARG A 22 -10.80 -11.63 -5.86
CA ARG A 22 -10.90 -12.51 -4.69
C ARG A 22 -11.21 -11.74 -3.41
N PHE A 23 -10.64 -10.55 -3.25
CA PHE A 23 -10.94 -9.69 -2.11
C PHE A 23 -12.38 -9.17 -2.19
N GLU A 24 -12.84 -8.76 -3.38
CA GLU A 24 -14.23 -8.32 -3.58
C GLU A 24 -15.24 -9.42 -3.29
N ALA A 25 -14.99 -10.64 -3.79
CA ALA A 25 -15.84 -11.79 -3.51
C ALA A 25 -15.93 -12.12 -2.01
N ALA A 26 -14.91 -11.75 -1.23
CA ALA A 26 -14.86 -11.94 0.21
C ALA A 26 -15.37 -10.71 1.01
N GLY A 27 -15.86 -9.64 0.36
CA GLY A 27 -16.27 -8.41 1.05
C GLY A 27 -15.11 -7.63 1.69
N ILE A 28 -13.90 -7.81 1.18
CA ILE A 28 -12.67 -7.22 1.73
C ILE A 28 -12.29 -5.95 0.97
N VAL A 29 -11.98 -4.88 1.71
CA VAL A 29 -11.48 -3.63 1.15
C VAL A 29 -9.96 -3.58 1.27
N VAL A 30 -9.28 -3.35 0.14
CA VAL A 30 -7.82 -3.20 0.08
C VAL A 30 -7.44 -1.72 0.14
N ARG A 31 -6.45 -1.41 1.00
CA ARG A 31 -5.82 -0.09 1.12
C ARG A 31 -4.31 -0.29 1.30
N GLY A 32 -3.50 0.38 0.49
CA GLY A 32 -2.05 0.37 0.66
C GLY A 32 -1.62 1.55 1.53
N VAL A 33 -0.72 1.33 2.49
CA VAL A 33 -0.14 2.40 3.32
C VAL A 33 1.37 2.42 3.15
N SER A 34 1.93 3.58 2.85
CA SER A 34 3.37 3.75 2.66
C SER A 34 3.88 4.99 3.39
N THR A 35 5.09 4.92 3.93
CA THR A 35 5.77 6.07 4.56
C THR A 35 6.35 7.06 3.54
N ARG A 36 6.11 6.83 2.24
CA ARG A 36 6.51 7.74 1.17
C ARG A 36 5.61 8.99 1.10
N PRO A 37 6.11 10.11 0.55
CA PRO A 37 5.29 11.31 0.32
C PRO A 37 4.05 11.02 -0.53
N ALA A 38 2.95 11.75 -0.26
CA ALA A 38 1.66 11.55 -0.93
C ALA A 38 1.74 11.67 -2.45
N GLN A 39 2.46 12.68 -2.97
CA GLN A 39 2.62 12.86 -4.41
C GLN A 39 3.28 11.65 -5.07
N ALA A 40 4.37 11.14 -4.48
CA ALA A 40 5.06 9.95 -4.98
C ALA A 40 4.15 8.70 -4.97
N ARG A 41 3.21 8.58 -4.02
CA ARG A 41 2.22 7.49 -4.02
C ARG A 41 1.12 7.69 -5.06
N ALA A 42 0.68 8.92 -5.30
CA ALA A 42 -0.27 9.23 -6.37
C ALA A 42 0.31 8.89 -7.75
N ASP A 43 1.59 9.18 -7.96
CA ASP A 43 2.26 8.88 -9.23
C ASP A 43 2.40 7.36 -9.47
N VAL A 44 2.71 6.59 -8.42
CA VAL A 44 2.70 5.11 -8.50
C VAL A 44 1.30 4.58 -8.74
N ALA A 45 0.28 5.07 -8.01
CA ALA A 45 -1.11 4.64 -8.20
C ALA A 45 -1.58 4.81 -9.64
N ARG A 46 -1.19 5.93 -10.27
CA ARG A 46 -1.49 6.25 -11.65
C ARG A 46 -0.71 5.35 -12.62
N ALA A 47 0.60 5.21 -12.42
CA ALA A 47 1.46 4.42 -13.31
C ALA A 47 1.12 2.93 -13.31
N GLU A 48 0.67 2.40 -12.18
CA GLU A 48 0.34 0.98 -11.99
C GLU A 48 -1.17 0.68 -12.13
N GLU A 49 -1.97 1.70 -12.45
CA GLU A 49 -3.43 1.62 -12.61
C GLU A 49 -4.11 0.92 -11.43
N LEU A 50 -3.73 1.32 -10.21
CA LEU A 50 -4.17 0.62 -9.01
C LEU A 50 -5.65 0.95 -8.70
N PRO A 51 -6.52 -0.06 -8.59
CA PRO A 51 -7.95 0.11 -8.32
C PRO A 51 -8.27 0.28 -6.83
N PHE A 52 -7.26 0.58 -6.01
CA PHE A 52 -7.40 0.76 -4.56
C PHE A 52 -6.59 1.97 -4.08
N LEU A 53 -7.03 2.54 -2.96
CA LEU A 53 -6.47 3.77 -2.43
C LEU A 53 -5.10 3.53 -1.78
N LEU A 54 -4.11 4.34 -2.16
CA LEU A 54 -2.78 4.37 -1.55
C LEU A 54 -2.62 5.59 -0.63
N LEU A 55 -2.50 5.33 0.67
CA LEU A 55 -2.33 6.32 1.71
C LEU A 55 -0.84 6.61 1.96
N SER A 56 -0.53 7.88 2.18
CA SER A 56 0.77 8.31 2.71
C SER A 56 0.71 8.39 4.22
N ASP A 57 1.64 7.72 4.86
CA ASP A 57 1.94 7.80 6.27
C ASP A 57 3.35 8.34 6.52
N ALA A 58 3.74 9.37 5.75
CA ALA A 58 5.06 9.98 5.87
C ALA A 58 5.35 10.58 7.26
N ARG A 59 4.30 10.86 8.04
CA ARG A 59 4.39 11.34 9.42
C ARG A 59 4.31 10.21 10.46
N LEU A 60 4.32 8.95 10.02
CA LEU A 60 4.27 7.75 10.86
C LEU A 60 3.10 7.75 11.85
N ARG A 61 1.95 8.31 11.50
CA ARG A 61 0.77 8.34 12.37
C ARG A 61 0.03 7.00 12.37
N ILE A 62 0.19 6.21 11.31
CA ILE A 62 -0.47 4.91 11.12
C ILE A 62 0.51 3.75 11.40
N THR A 63 1.77 3.89 10.98
CA THR A 63 2.78 2.83 10.96
C THR A 63 3.75 2.87 12.15
N ALA A 64 3.84 3.97 12.90
CA ALA A 64 4.67 4.06 14.11
C ALA A 64 4.36 3.07 15.24
N PRO A 65 3.13 2.54 15.45
CA PRO A 65 2.88 1.72 16.64
C PRO A 65 3.60 0.36 16.64
N CYS A 66 4.20 -0.07 15.53
CA CYS A 66 5.00 -1.29 15.48
C CYS A 66 6.46 -0.97 15.86
N GLY A 67 6.77 -1.04 17.15
CA GLY A 67 8.08 -0.73 17.71
C GLY A 67 9.26 -1.45 17.03
N SER A 68 10.38 -0.73 17.01
CA SER A 68 11.73 -1.08 16.52
C SER A 68 12.00 -0.90 15.01
N ARG A 69 12.71 0.22 14.74
CA ARG A 69 13.41 0.61 13.50
C ARG A 69 12.53 0.99 12.29
N PRO A 70 12.66 2.23 11.76
CA PRO A 70 12.04 2.61 10.49
C PRO A 70 12.80 1.92 9.35
N SER A 71 12.50 0.65 9.11
CA SER A 71 12.69 0.08 7.79
C SER A 71 11.49 0.54 6.97
N GLY A 72 11.70 1.41 5.98
CA GLY A 72 10.65 1.88 5.09
C GLY A 72 10.09 0.71 4.26
N ARG A 73 9.15 -0.02 4.86
CA ARG A 73 8.38 -1.11 4.26
C ARG A 73 6.96 -0.60 4.07
N ALA A 74 6.43 -0.70 2.87
CA ALA A 74 5.00 -0.52 2.64
C ALA A 74 4.24 -1.54 3.49
N ARG A 75 3.19 -1.11 4.19
CA ARG A 75 2.29 -2.02 4.90
C ARG A 75 0.97 -1.97 4.16
N THR A 76 0.62 -3.05 3.47
CA THR A 76 -0.73 -3.22 2.93
C THR A 76 -1.62 -3.72 4.06
N SER A 77 -2.57 -2.90 4.49
CA SER A 77 -3.56 -3.29 5.49
C SER A 77 -4.80 -3.79 4.77
N VAL A 78 -5.22 -5.00 5.13
CA VAL A 78 -6.46 -5.62 4.63
C VAL A 78 -7.45 -5.64 5.79
N SER A 79 -8.66 -5.15 5.57
CA SER A 79 -9.70 -5.13 6.59
C SER A 79 -11.02 -5.65 6.02
N SER A 80 -11.74 -6.45 6.78
CA SER A 80 -13.12 -6.86 6.46
C SER A 80 -14.05 -5.69 6.75
N ALA A 81 -14.92 -5.36 5.79
CA ALA A 81 -16.08 -4.54 6.11
C ALA A 81 -17.09 -5.44 6.86
N SER A 82 -17.40 -5.12 8.11
CA SER A 82 -18.57 -5.70 8.78
C SER A 82 -19.82 -5.18 8.07
N SER A 83 -20.70 -6.11 7.68
CA SER A 83 -21.94 -5.89 6.93
C SER A 83 -22.90 -4.91 7.60
#